data_AF-A0A967HYH0-F1
#
_entry.id   AF-A0A967HYH0-F1
#
_cell.length_a   1.000
_cell.length_b   1.000
_cell.length_c   1.000
_cell.angle_alpha   90.00
_cell.angle_beta   90.00
_cell.angle_gamma   90.00
#
_symmetry.space_group_name_H-M   'P 1'
#
loop_
_entity.id
_entity.type
_entity.pdbx_description
1 polymer ?
#
loop_
_entity_poly.entity_id
_entity_poly.type
_entity_poly.pdbx_seq_one_letter_code
_entity_poly.pdbx_strand_id
1 'polypeptide(L)'
;LSVELGSRGVELRCPNSDLPTDAQNLVYRAAQLVLNSCQRDEGVRIELKKSIPVGAGLGGGSSDAATTLLAINQLLGSPLAVPDLHPLAVELGADVPFFLLGRWAMAEGIGDRLTPINNVPTFWTVL
;
A
#
# COMPACT_ATOMS: atom_id res chain seq x y z
N LEU A 1 10.38 1.37 -2.00
CA LEU A 1 10.05 0.59 -0.79
C LEU A 1 10.86 -0.69 -0.81
N SER A 2 11.51 -1.06 0.28
CA SER A 2 12.03 -2.42 0.48
C SER A 2 11.38 -3.04 1.72
N VAL A 3 11.18 -4.36 1.68
CA VAL A 3 10.54 -5.13 2.75
C VAL A 3 11.34 -6.41 2.94
N GLU A 4 11.68 -6.70 4.19
CA GLU A 4 12.44 -7.89 4.59
C GLU A 4 11.81 -8.51 5.83
N LEU A 5 12.01 -9.83 6.01
CA LEU A 5 11.60 -10.51 7.25
C LEU A 5 12.46 -10.03 8.41
N GLY A 6 11.81 -9.74 9.52
CA GLY A 6 12.40 -9.34 10.79
C GLY A 6 12.12 -10.36 11.88
N SER A 7 12.61 -10.07 13.09
CA SER A 7 12.42 -10.94 14.25
C SER A 7 11.01 -10.82 14.83
N ARG A 8 10.54 -9.61 15.15
CA ARG A 8 9.19 -9.38 15.70
C ARG A 8 8.70 -7.96 15.45
N GLY A 9 7.42 -7.81 15.14
CA GLY A 9 6.76 -6.51 14.97
C GLY A 9 7.13 -5.81 13.66
N VAL A 10 6.65 -4.57 13.50
CA VAL A 10 6.91 -3.75 12.31
C VAL A 10 8.00 -2.72 12.64
N GLU A 11 9.14 -2.80 11.95
CA GLU A 11 10.20 -1.78 11.98
C GLU A 11 10.14 -0.95 10.69
N LEU A 12 9.63 0.28 10.76
CA LEU A 12 9.56 1.19 9.62
C LEU A 12 10.67 2.25 9.70
N ARG A 13 11.35 2.49 8.58
CA ARG A 13 12.31 3.58 8.41
C ARG A 13 11.96 4.41 7.20
N CYS A 14 12.01 5.74 7.35
CA CYS A 14 11.72 6.70 6.29
C CYS A 14 12.95 7.60 6.06
N PRO A 15 14.02 7.12 5.40
CA PRO A 15 15.22 7.92 5.20
C PRO A 15 14.90 9.22 4.43
N ASN A 16 15.51 10.33 4.88
CA ASN A 16 15.36 11.68 4.31
C ASN A 16 13.91 12.20 4.32
N SER A 17 13.11 11.79 5.29
CA SER A 17 11.73 12.23 5.45
C SER A 17 11.36 12.31 6.93
N ASP A 18 10.60 13.33 7.32
CA ASP A 18 10.08 13.49 8.69
C ASP A 18 8.75 12.75 8.90
N LEU A 19 8.45 11.76 8.06
CA LEU A 19 7.25 10.95 8.21
C LEU A 19 7.30 10.13 9.51
N PRO A 20 6.16 9.99 10.21
CA PRO A 20 6.09 9.10 11.36
C PRO A 20 6.48 7.68 10.94
N THR A 21 7.14 6.95 11.83
CA THR A 21 7.55 5.55 11.63
C THR A 21 6.76 4.57 12.49
N ASP A 22 5.61 5.02 13.01
CA ASP A 22 4.72 4.29 13.90
C ASP A 22 3.32 4.13 13.27
N ALA A 23 2.32 3.78 14.08
CA ALA A 23 0.94 3.57 13.66
C ALA A 23 0.25 4.80 13.03
N GLN A 24 0.85 6.00 13.07
CA GLN A 24 0.35 7.15 12.31
C GLN A 24 0.66 7.03 10.80
N ASN A 25 1.59 6.16 10.40
CA ASN A 25 1.95 5.93 9.02
C ASN A 25 1.12 4.80 8.39
N LEU A 26 0.54 5.06 7.20
CA LEU A 26 -0.23 4.05 6.47
C LEU A 26 0.58 2.80 6.12
N VAL A 27 1.88 2.93 5.86
CA VAL A 27 2.78 1.78 5.60
C VAL A 27 2.89 0.89 6.83
N TYR A 28 3.05 1.49 8.02
CA TYR A 28 3.11 0.73 9.26
C TYR A 28 1.78 0.00 9.51
N ARG A 29 0.66 0.70 9.35
CA ARG A 29 -0.69 0.11 9.49
C ARG A 29 -0.93 -1.01 8.49
N ALA A 30 -0.53 -0.82 7.22
CA ALA A 30 -0.65 -1.84 6.18
C ALA A 30 0.11 -3.12 6.54
N ALA A 31 1.34 -2.96 7.03
CA ALA A 31 2.17 -4.08 7.45
C ALA A 31 1.55 -4.86 8.61
N GLN A 32 1.08 -4.15 9.62
CA GLN A 32 0.43 -4.79 10.76
C GLN A 32 -0.87 -5.49 10.35
N LEU A 33 -1.66 -4.86 9.48
CA LEU A 33 -2.94 -5.39 9.02
C LEU A 33 -2.75 -6.71 8.25
N VAL A 34 -1.84 -6.75 7.27
CA VAL A 34 -1.61 -7.98 6.49
C VAL A 34 -0.98 -9.10 7.32
N LEU A 35 -0.06 -8.79 8.24
CA LEU A 35 0.51 -9.80 9.14
C LEU A 35 -0.57 -10.43 10.04
N ASN A 36 -1.44 -9.60 10.60
CA ASN A 36 -2.57 -10.05 11.42
C ASN A 36 -3.56 -10.90 10.61
N SER A 37 -3.92 -10.46 9.39
CA SER A 37 -4.82 -11.22 8.51
C SER A 37 -4.25 -12.56 8.08
N CYS A 38 -2.92 -12.66 7.92
CA CYS A 38 -2.23 -13.90 7.62
C CYS A 38 -1.93 -14.77 8.85
N GLN A 39 -2.29 -14.31 10.06
CA GLN A 39 -1.96 -14.96 11.34
C GLN A 39 -0.47 -15.26 11.49
N ARG A 40 0.38 -14.28 11.15
CA ARG A 40 1.84 -14.39 11.16
C ARG A 40 2.43 -13.61 12.34
N ASP A 41 3.35 -14.26 13.04
CA ASP A 41 4.08 -13.69 14.19
C ASP A 41 5.45 -13.14 13.79
N GLU A 42 5.89 -13.42 12.57
CA GLU A 42 7.12 -12.91 11.98
C GLU A 42 7.12 -11.37 11.97
N GLY A 43 8.26 -10.77 12.31
CA GLY A 43 8.43 -9.34 12.14
C GLY A 43 8.68 -8.96 10.68
N VAL A 44 8.57 -7.67 10.37
CA VAL A 44 8.99 -7.11 9.07
C VAL A 44 9.79 -5.83 9.29
N ARG A 45 10.84 -5.65 8.48
CA ARG A 45 11.57 -4.39 8.37
C ARG A 45 11.24 -3.76 7.03
N ILE A 46 10.87 -2.49 7.07
CA ILE A 46 10.40 -1.73 5.91
C ILE A 46 11.21 -0.44 5.79
N GLU A 47 11.76 -0.19 4.61
CA GLU A 47 12.38 1.09 4.28
C GLU A 47 11.58 1.82 3.18
N LEU A 48 11.04 2.97 3.55
CA LEU A 48 10.24 3.83 2.67
C LEU A 48 11.06 5.04 2.22
N LYS A 49 11.53 5.00 0.97
CA LYS A 49 12.08 6.17 0.27
C LYS A 49 10.96 6.89 -0.46
N LYS A 50 10.66 8.12 -0.05
CA LYS A 50 9.62 8.95 -0.67
C LYS A 50 10.18 9.74 -1.84
N SER A 51 9.67 9.46 -3.04
CA SER A 51 9.88 10.30 -4.22
C SER A 51 8.70 11.23 -4.49
N ILE A 52 7.48 10.81 -4.11
CA ILE A 52 6.27 11.63 -4.22
C ILE A 52 6.17 12.49 -2.95
N PRO A 53 6.13 13.83 -3.06
CA PRO A 53 5.99 14.70 -1.89
C PRO A 53 4.70 14.41 -1.12
N VAL A 54 4.79 14.50 0.20
CA VAL A 54 3.62 14.33 1.08
C VAL A 54 2.60 15.42 0.78
N GLY A 55 1.32 15.05 0.65
CA GLY A 55 0.23 16.01 0.40
C GLY A 55 0.15 16.55 -1.04
N ALA A 56 0.92 16.02 -1.99
CA ALA A 56 0.91 16.49 -3.38
C ALA A 56 -0.37 16.19 -4.18
N GLY A 57 -1.38 15.54 -3.57
CA GLY A 57 -2.61 15.14 -4.28
C GLY A 57 -2.43 13.99 -5.28
N LEU A 58 -1.27 13.32 -5.29
CA LEU A 58 -0.94 12.22 -6.22
C LEU A 58 -1.14 10.81 -5.64
N GLY A 59 -1.81 10.70 -4.48
CA GLY A 59 -2.07 9.42 -3.83
C GLY A 59 -0.82 8.67 -3.33
N GLY A 60 0.31 9.36 -3.15
CA GLY A 60 1.59 8.71 -2.82
C GLY A 60 1.57 7.86 -1.54
N GLY A 61 0.88 8.30 -0.49
CA GLY A 61 0.75 7.50 0.75
C GLY A 61 -0.13 6.26 0.55
N SER A 62 -1.22 6.39 -0.20
CA SER A 62 -2.10 5.27 -0.55
C SER A 62 -1.39 4.23 -1.42
N SER A 63 -0.56 4.70 -2.37
CA SER A 63 0.31 3.84 -3.19
C SER A 63 1.32 3.08 -2.35
N ASP A 64 1.96 3.73 -1.37
CA ASP A 64 2.93 3.07 -0.49
C ASP A 64 2.25 1.98 0.34
N ALA A 65 1.06 2.26 0.88
CA ALA A 65 0.28 1.33 1.68
C ALA A 65 -0.15 0.09 0.88
N ALA A 66 -0.72 0.30 -0.32
CA ALA A 66 -1.10 -0.79 -1.22
C ALA A 66 0.11 -1.64 -1.62
N THR A 67 1.24 -1.00 -1.93
CA THR A 67 2.49 -1.69 -2.25
C THR A 67 3.00 -2.50 -1.06
N THR A 68 2.84 -1.99 0.16
CA THR A 68 3.24 -2.68 1.39
C THR A 68 2.41 -3.94 1.62
N LEU A 69 1.07 -3.87 1.43
CA LEU A 69 0.20 -5.04 1.50
C LEU A 69 0.65 -6.14 0.52
N LEU A 70 0.88 -5.77 -0.75
CA LEU A 70 1.31 -6.70 -1.79
C LEU A 70 2.68 -7.31 -1.48
N ALA A 71 3.66 -6.48 -1.12
CA ALA A 71 5.04 -6.90 -0.89
C ALA A 71 5.15 -7.85 0.30
N ILE A 72 4.49 -7.55 1.42
CA ILE A 72 4.50 -8.43 2.59
C ILE A 72 3.71 -9.72 2.30
N ASN A 73 2.53 -9.63 1.66
CA ASN A 73 1.80 -10.84 1.27
C ASN A 73 2.66 -11.75 0.39
N GLN A 74 3.36 -11.20 -0.60
CA GLN A 74 4.30 -11.95 -1.44
C GLN A 74 5.47 -12.55 -0.64
N LEU A 75 6.06 -11.79 0.27
CA LEU A 75 7.16 -12.23 1.13
C LEU A 75 6.76 -13.42 2.02
N LEU A 76 5.49 -13.48 2.41
CA LEU A 76 4.91 -14.58 3.19
C LEU A 76 4.44 -15.77 2.32
N GLY A 77 4.73 -15.76 1.01
CA GLY A 77 4.34 -16.82 0.09
C GLY A 77 2.94 -16.67 -0.53
N SER A 78 2.39 -15.45 -0.54
CA SER A 78 1.07 -15.11 -1.07
C SER A 78 -0.11 -15.88 -0.44
N PRO A 79 -0.24 -15.89 0.90
CA PRO A 79 -1.35 -16.56 1.59
C PRO A 79 -2.73 -15.95 1.28
N LEU A 80 -2.79 -14.67 0.93
CA LEU A 80 -4.03 -13.98 0.55
C LEU A 80 -4.10 -13.80 -0.97
N ALA A 81 -5.27 -14.07 -1.56
CA ALA A 81 -5.51 -13.70 -2.95
C ALA A 81 -5.72 -12.18 -3.07
N VAL A 82 -5.54 -11.63 -4.27
CA VAL A 82 -5.73 -10.19 -4.52
C VAL A 82 -7.12 -9.69 -4.08
N PRO A 83 -8.24 -10.41 -4.32
CA PRO A 83 -9.55 -10.01 -3.80
C PRO A 83 -9.62 -9.90 -2.26
N ASP A 84 -8.86 -10.73 -1.55
CA ASP A 84 -8.82 -10.72 -0.08
C ASP A 84 -7.98 -9.56 0.48
N LEU A 85 -7.07 -9.00 -0.33
CA LEU A 85 -6.32 -7.78 0.02
C LEU A 85 -7.16 -6.51 -0.14
N HIS A 86 -8.22 -6.54 -0.97
CA HIS A 86 -9.08 -5.40 -1.22
C HIS A 86 -9.75 -4.84 0.05
N PRO A 87 -10.42 -5.63 0.92
CA PRO A 87 -11.01 -5.10 2.15
C PRO A 87 -9.96 -4.49 3.09
N LEU A 88 -8.74 -5.05 3.13
CA LEU A 88 -7.63 -4.49 3.93
C LEU A 88 -7.21 -3.11 3.38
N ALA A 89 -7.16 -2.97 2.06
CA ALA A 89 -6.87 -1.67 1.43
C ALA A 89 -7.96 -0.64 1.75
N VAL A 90 -9.24 -1.01 1.68
CA VAL A 90 -10.35 -0.11 2.02
C VAL A 90 -10.24 0.40 3.47
N GLU A 91 -9.85 -0.45 4.42
CA GLU A 91 -9.65 -0.06 5.83
C GLU A 91 -8.52 0.97 6.01
N LEU A 92 -7.49 0.92 5.17
CA LEU A 92 -6.39 1.88 5.19
C LEU A 92 -6.78 3.22 4.57
N GLY A 93 -7.61 3.22 3.53
CA GLY A 93 -8.16 4.42 2.91
C GLY A 93 -8.82 4.15 1.55
N ALA A 94 -9.76 5.01 1.15
CA ALA A 94 -10.56 4.84 -0.07
C ALA A 94 -9.74 4.79 -1.37
N ASP A 95 -8.57 5.45 -1.40
CA ASP A 95 -7.69 5.48 -2.58
C ASP A 95 -6.74 4.27 -2.64
N VAL A 96 -6.53 3.55 -1.54
CA VAL A 96 -5.57 2.42 -1.47
C VAL A 96 -5.94 1.28 -2.42
N PRO A 97 -7.22 0.88 -2.56
CA PRO A 97 -7.63 -0.16 -3.51
C PRO A 97 -7.22 0.13 -4.96
N PHE A 98 -7.17 1.41 -5.36
CA PHE A 98 -6.79 1.79 -6.72
C PHE A 98 -5.37 1.35 -7.06
N PHE A 99 -4.46 1.49 -6.10
CA PHE A 99 -3.07 1.11 -6.26
C PHE A 99 -2.84 -0.41 -6.18
N LEU A 100 -3.74 -1.17 -5.56
CA LEU A 100 -3.72 -2.65 -5.67
C LEU A 100 -4.07 -3.11 -7.08
N LEU A 101 -4.99 -2.40 -7.75
CA LEU A 101 -5.46 -2.74 -9.09
C LEU A 101 -4.40 -2.47 -10.17
N GLY A 102 -3.63 -1.39 -10.03
CA GLY A 102 -2.45 -1.11 -10.86
C GLY A 102 -2.73 -0.80 -12.34
N ARG A 103 -3.97 -0.40 -12.68
CA ARG A 103 -4.40 -0.06 -14.05
C ARG A 103 -5.51 0.98 -14.01
N TRP A 104 -5.82 1.54 -15.17
CA TRP A 104 -6.94 2.48 -15.34
C TRP A 104 -8.26 1.89 -14.85
N ALA A 105 -9.02 2.69 -14.10
CA ALA A 105 -10.31 2.28 -13.56
C ALA A 105 -11.24 3.48 -13.39
N MET A 106 -12.54 3.23 -13.53
CA MET A 106 -13.59 4.09 -12.99
C MET A 106 -13.69 3.80 -11.50
N ALA A 107 -13.61 4.83 -10.68
CA ALA A 107 -13.80 4.74 -9.24
C ALA A 107 -15.16 5.33 -8.85
N GLU A 108 -15.95 4.57 -8.11
CA GLU A 108 -17.28 4.97 -7.64
C GLU A 108 -17.37 4.85 -6.11
N GLY A 109 -18.46 5.37 -5.53
CA GLY A 109 -18.64 5.34 -4.08
C GLY A 109 -17.75 6.39 -3.41
N ILE A 110 -16.92 5.96 -2.46
CA ILE A 110 -15.89 6.83 -1.87
C ILE A 110 -14.57 6.78 -2.66
N GLY A 111 -14.52 6.00 -3.73
CA GLY A 111 -13.30 5.70 -4.51
C GLY A 111 -12.84 4.24 -4.40
N ASP A 112 -13.52 3.45 -3.57
CA ASP A 112 -13.21 2.05 -3.24
C ASP A 112 -13.72 1.05 -4.28
N ARG A 113 -14.84 1.36 -4.95
CA ARG A 113 -15.43 0.48 -5.97
C ARG A 113 -14.83 0.77 -7.33
N LEU A 114 -14.02 -0.17 -7.82
CA LEU A 114 -13.22 0.02 -9.02
C LEU A 114 -13.70 -0.87 -10.16
N THR A 115 -14.04 -0.24 -11.28
CA THR A 115 -14.31 -0.94 -12.54
C THR A 115 -13.16 -0.67 -13.51
N PRO A 116 -12.33 -1.67 -13.86
CA PRO A 116 -11.21 -1.46 -14.79
C PRO A 116 -11.67 -0.92 -16.14
N ILE A 117 -10.93 0.06 -16.65
CA ILE A 117 -11.16 0.62 -17.99
C ILE A 117 -10.01 0.16 -18.90
N ASN A 118 -10.38 -0.29 -20.10
CA ASN A 118 -9.43 -0.60 -21.16
C ASN A 118 -9.42 0.51 -22.21
N ASN A 119 -8.37 0.58 -23.01
CA ASN A 119 -8.25 1.50 -24.16
C ASN A 119 -8.26 3.00 -23.79
N VAL A 120 -7.59 3.38 -22.69
CA VAL A 120 -7.36 4.79 -22.37
C VAL A 120 -6.39 5.38 -23.39
N PRO A 121 -6.70 6.53 -24.04
CA PRO A 121 -5.81 7.14 -25.00
C PRO A 121 -4.50 7.59 -24.36
N THR A 122 -3.40 7.50 -25.10
CA THR A 122 -2.11 8.05 -24.66
C THR A 122 -2.13 9.57 -24.78
N PHE A 123 -1.74 10.27 -23.72
CA PHE A 123 -1.54 11.71 -23.71
C PHE A 123 -0.30 12.07 -22.88
N TRP A 124 0.25 13.24 -23.15
CA TRP A 124 1.35 13.81 -22.38
C TRP A 124 0.79 14.60 -21.19
N THR A 125 1.40 14.42 -20.02
CA THR A 125 1.06 15.15 -18.78
C THR A 125 2.33 15.70 -18.16
N VAL A 126 2.23 16.88 -17.54
CA VAL A 126 3.27 17.45 -16.68
C VAL A 126 2.73 17.43 -15.24
N LEU A 127 3.48 16.84 -14.32
CA LEU A 127 3.17 16.72 -12.89
C LEU A 127 4.11 17.60 -12.06
#